data_AF-A0AAU2GE01-F1
#
_entry.id   AF-A0AAU2GE01-F1
#
_cell.length_a   1.000
_cell.length_b   1.000
_cell.length_c   1.000
_cell.angle_alpha   90.00
_cell.angle_beta   90.00
_cell.angle_gamma   90.00
#
_symmetry.space_group_name_H-M   'P 1'
#
loop_
_entity.id
_entity.type
_entity.pdbx_description
1 polymer ?
#
loop_
_entity_poly.entity_id
_entity_poly.type
_entity_poly.pdbx_seq_one_letter_code
_entity_poly.pdbx_strand_id
1 'polypeptide(L)'
;MKLRNSLRSLAAAGLILGAIGVSAGSASAAAKDGWLTSGELGLFCYSNQGNSVFDLYTSEGDFQDDYFKGSQSCANHTTNDYTESFSSKDSYTWDVYTDAWGGGSGGYISPNTKGNFGSTFFNSVSSAYVR
;
A
#
# COMPACT_ATOMS: atom_id res chain seq x y z
N MET A 1 -12.06 -43.25 58.83
CA MET A 1 -12.12 -41.94 59.53
C MET A 1 -13.20 -41.09 58.86
N LYS A 2 -14.00 -40.40 59.68
CA LYS A 2 -15.31 -39.81 59.38
C LYS A 2 -15.25 -38.48 58.61
N LEU A 3 -16.29 -38.29 57.79
CA LEU A 3 -17.10 -37.09 57.52
C LEU A 3 -16.47 -35.79 56.98
N ARG A 4 -16.94 -35.48 55.76
CA ARG A 4 -17.70 -34.27 55.34
C ARG A 4 -17.04 -32.90 55.42
N ASN A 5 -17.02 -32.24 54.26
CA ASN A 5 -17.38 -30.84 54.03
C ASN A 5 -17.46 -30.67 52.50
N SER A 6 -18.32 -29.90 51.84
CA SER A 6 -19.62 -29.27 52.11
C SER A 6 -20.12 -28.85 50.73
N LEU A 7 -21.41 -29.10 50.45
CA LEU A 7 -22.09 -28.66 49.23
C LEU A 7 -22.05 -27.14 49.08
N ARG A 8 -21.72 -26.67 47.88
CA ARG A 8 -22.21 -25.40 47.33
C ARG A 8 -22.68 -25.64 45.90
N SER A 9 -24.00 -25.82 45.78
CA SER A 9 -24.70 -25.69 44.51
C SER A 9 -24.57 -24.25 44.01
N LEU A 10 -24.09 -24.08 42.78
CA LEU A 10 -24.48 -22.95 41.94
C LEU A 10 -25.07 -23.55 40.67
N ALA A 11 -26.40 -23.48 40.57
CA ALA A 11 -27.12 -23.63 39.33
C ALA A 11 -27.27 -22.24 38.67
N ALA A 12 -27.65 -22.27 37.38
CA ALA A 12 -27.94 -21.15 36.48
C ALA A 12 -26.70 -20.61 35.72
N ALA A 13 -26.75 -20.34 34.42
CA ALA A 13 -27.80 -20.39 33.41
C ALA A 13 -27.12 -20.47 32.03
N GLY A 14 -27.85 -20.98 31.04
CA GLY A 14 -27.37 -21.15 29.68
C GLY A 14 -26.93 -19.85 29.00
N LEU A 15 -25.95 -20.00 28.12
CA LEU A 15 -25.69 -19.10 26.99
C LEU A 15 -25.21 -19.97 25.83
N ILE A 16 -26.16 -20.34 24.95
CA ILE A 16 -25.82 -20.76 23.59
C ILE A 16 -25.43 -19.47 22.87
N LEU A 17 -24.14 -19.14 22.86
CA LEU A 17 -23.60 -18.13 21.95
C LEU A 17 -23.14 -18.86 20.69
N GLY A 18 -23.91 -18.66 19.63
CA GLY A 18 -23.64 -19.22 18.31
C GLY A 18 -22.23 -18.89 17.84
N ALA A 19 -21.61 -19.87 17.20
CA ALA A 19 -20.40 -19.67 16.43
C ALA A 19 -20.71 -18.68 15.30
N ILE A 20 -20.40 -17.40 15.53
CA ILE A 20 -20.31 -16.44 14.45
C ILE A 20 -18.94 -16.69 13.82
N GLY A 21 -18.93 -17.56 12.81
CA GLY A 21 -17.81 -17.68 11.89
C GLY A 21 -17.64 -16.35 11.17
N VAL A 22 -16.88 -15.44 11.75
CA VAL A 22 -16.34 -14.31 11.03
C VAL A 22 -15.26 -14.88 10.12
N SER A 23 -15.65 -15.25 8.90
CA SER A 23 -14.69 -15.31 7.81
C SER A 23 -14.13 -13.89 7.68
N ALA A 24 -12.95 -13.65 8.27
CA ALA A 24 -12.13 -12.53 7.88
C ALA A 24 -11.92 -12.70 6.37
N GLY A 25 -12.68 -11.96 5.57
CA GLY A 25 -12.44 -11.90 4.14
C GLY A 25 -10.98 -11.56 3.96
N SER A 26 -10.28 -12.33 3.14
CA SER A 26 -8.94 -11.97 2.67
C SER A 26 -9.02 -10.55 2.13
N ALA A 27 -8.34 -9.60 2.77
CA ALA A 27 -8.18 -8.27 2.22
C ALA A 27 -7.53 -8.45 0.85
N SER A 28 -8.29 -8.19 -0.22
CA SER A 28 -7.70 -8.09 -1.55
C SER A 28 -6.80 -6.87 -1.51
N ALA A 29 -5.49 -7.08 -1.37
CA ALA A 29 -4.53 -6.03 -1.62
C ALA A 29 -4.82 -5.47 -3.02
N ALA A 30 -4.92 -4.15 -3.14
CA ALA A 30 -5.00 -3.55 -4.46
C ALA A 30 -3.77 -4.01 -5.25
N ALA A 31 -4.02 -4.53 -6.45
CA ALA A 31 -2.96 -5.15 -7.22
C ALA A 31 -2.01 -4.05 -7.73
N LYS A 32 -0.70 -4.26 -7.54
CA LYS A 32 0.38 -3.49 -8.17
C LYS A 32 0.73 -4.24 -9.47
N ASP A 33 -0.05 -4.04 -10.53
CA ASP A 33 -0.13 -4.97 -11.67
C ASP A 33 0.48 -4.46 -12.99
N GLY A 34 0.89 -3.19 -13.03
CA GLY A 34 1.49 -2.55 -14.19
C GLY A 34 0.49 -1.85 -15.10
N TRP A 35 -0.77 -1.70 -14.69
CA TRP A 35 -1.81 -1.03 -15.46
C TRP A 35 -2.40 0.14 -14.69
N LEU A 36 -2.06 1.36 -15.13
CA LEU A 36 -2.60 2.55 -14.48
C LEU A 36 -4.10 2.75 -14.80
N THR A 37 -4.96 2.47 -13.83
CA THR A 37 -6.41 2.61 -13.86
C THR A 37 -6.90 3.83 -13.07
N SER A 38 -8.22 4.02 -12.99
CA SER A 38 -8.82 5.15 -12.27
C SER A 38 -8.67 4.97 -10.77
N GLY A 39 -8.22 6.00 -10.05
CA GLY A 39 -7.98 5.93 -8.61
C GLY A 39 -6.55 5.58 -8.21
N GLU A 40 -5.61 5.58 -9.17
CA GLU A 40 -4.23 5.16 -8.92
C GLU A 40 -3.21 6.25 -9.22
N LEU A 41 -2.11 6.22 -8.47
CA LEU A 41 -0.86 6.88 -8.81
C LEU A 41 0.07 5.90 -9.54
N GLY A 42 0.53 6.26 -10.73
CA GLY A 42 1.57 5.53 -11.45
C GLY A 42 2.92 6.22 -11.32
N LEU A 43 3.92 5.49 -10.85
CA LEU A 43 5.32 5.88 -10.83
C LEU A 43 6.08 5.10 -11.91
N PHE A 44 6.88 5.79 -12.71
CA PHE A 44 7.50 5.21 -13.91
C PHE A 44 9.01 5.26 -13.82
N CYS A 45 9.68 4.20 -14.28
CA CYS A 45 11.15 4.12 -14.27
C CYS A 45 11.84 5.03 -15.30
N TYR A 46 11.09 5.62 -16.24
CA TYR A 46 11.62 6.60 -17.19
C TYR A 46 10.80 7.88 -17.19
N SER A 47 11.45 8.96 -17.60
CA SER A 47 10.84 10.23 -17.92
C SER A 47 9.70 10.11 -18.95
N ASN A 48 8.78 11.06 -18.90
CA ASN A 48 7.61 11.21 -19.77
C ASN A 48 6.62 10.03 -19.71
N GLN A 49 6.47 9.43 -18.53
CA GLN A 49 5.58 8.29 -18.26
C GLN A 49 5.86 7.10 -19.17
N GLY A 50 7.13 6.93 -19.57
CA GLY A 50 7.55 5.82 -20.39
C GLY A 50 7.71 4.53 -19.57
N ASN A 51 7.53 3.40 -20.26
CA ASN A 51 7.97 2.06 -19.82
C ASN A 51 7.11 1.41 -18.73
N SER A 52 7.76 0.75 -17.77
CA SER A 52 7.18 -0.05 -16.71
C SER A 52 6.71 0.85 -15.57
N VAL A 53 5.57 0.50 -14.98
CA VAL A 53 4.89 1.31 -13.96
C VAL A 53 4.80 0.56 -12.65
N PHE A 54 4.88 1.33 -11.59
CA PHE A 54 4.50 0.97 -10.25
C PHE A 54 3.23 1.75 -9.93
N ASP A 55 2.10 1.07 -10.06
CA ASP A 55 0.76 1.58 -9.77
C ASP A 55 0.42 1.38 -8.29
N LEU A 56 -0.09 2.45 -7.68
CA LEU A 56 -0.44 2.55 -6.28
C LEU A 56 -1.90 2.98 -6.16
N TYR A 57 -2.73 2.10 -5.61
CA TYR A 57 -4.11 2.42 -5.21
C TYR A 57 -4.22 2.82 -3.73
N THR A 58 -3.24 2.40 -2.93
CA THR A 58 -3.13 2.72 -1.49
C THR A 58 -1.74 3.23 -1.18
N SER A 59 -1.59 3.96 -0.06
CA SER A 59 -0.30 4.37 0.47
C SER A 59 0.66 3.18 0.58
N GLU A 60 1.94 3.42 0.29
CA GLU A 60 3.02 2.48 0.47
C GLU A 60 4.17 3.17 1.21
N GLY A 61 4.55 2.57 2.33
CA GLY A 61 5.53 3.15 3.25
C GLY A 61 6.96 2.81 2.89
N ASP A 62 7.22 1.76 2.13
CA ASP A 62 8.57 1.38 1.74
C ASP A 62 8.54 0.65 0.40
N PHE A 63 9.27 1.17 -0.58
CA PHE A 63 9.30 0.62 -1.94
C PHE A 63 10.32 -0.50 -2.12
N GLN A 64 11.10 -0.88 -1.09
CA GLN A 64 12.20 -1.84 -1.23
C GLN A 64 11.78 -3.22 -1.77
N ASP A 65 10.59 -3.69 -1.40
CA ASP A 65 10.05 -4.99 -1.82
C ASP A 65 9.11 -4.88 -3.04
N ASP A 66 9.00 -3.68 -3.62
CA ASP A 66 8.17 -3.42 -4.79
C ASP A 66 8.98 -3.38 -6.08
N TYR A 67 8.30 -3.76 -7.15
CA TYR A 67 8.92 -3.92 -8.45
C TYR A 67 8.04 -3.35 -9.55
N PHE A 68 8.66 -2.66 -10.51
CA PHE A 68 7.95 -2.21 -11.69
C PHE A 68 7.35 -3.38 -12.45
N LYS A 69 6.14 -3.19 -12.96
CA LYS A 69 5.42 -4.15 -13.79
C LYS A 69 5.22 -3.59 -15.19
N GLY A 70 4.94 -4.48 -16.14
CA GLY A 70 4.82 -4.16 -17.56
C GLY A 70 5.80 -4.94 -18.42
N SER A 71 5.82 -4.64 -19.72
CA SER A 71 6.44 -5.50 -20.74
C SER A 71 7.78 -4.99 -21.29
N GLN A 72 8.54 -4.18 -20.54
CA GLN A 72 9.70 -3.44 -21.06
C GLN A 72 10.89 -3.46 -20.06
N SER A 73 11.97 -2.73 -20.38
CA SER A 73 13.33 -2.87 -19.81
C SER A 73 13.49 -2.74 -18.29
N CYS A 74 12.56 -2.12 -17.56
CA CYS A 74 12.63 -2.03 -16.09
C CYS A 74 11.74 -3.04 -15.37
N ALA A 75 11.02 -3.91 -16.08
CA ALA A 75 10.14 -4.87 -15.44
C ALA A 75 10.94 -5.74 -14.45
N ASN A 76 10.42 -5.90 -13.24
CA ASN A 76 11.08 -6.57 -12.11
C ASN A 76 12.33 -5.86 -11.55
N HIS A 77 12.60 -4.61 -11.94
CA HIS A 77 13.53 -3.75 -11.20
C HIS A 77 12.84 -3.18 -9.97
N THR A 78 13.59 -2.97 -8.89
CA THR A 78 13.06 -2.30 -7.69
C THR A 78 12.53 -0.92 -8.04
N THR A 79 11.45 -0.51 -7.38
CA THR A 79 10.85 0.82 -7.53
C THR A 79 11.50 1.85 -6.62
N ASN A 80 12.16 1.39 -5.54
CA ASN A 80 12.88 2.24 -4.61
C ASN A 80 14.03 2.97 -5.31
N ASP A 81 14.09 4.29 -5.16
CA ASP A 81 15.12 5.15 -5.75
C ASP A 81 15.28 4.99 -7.27
N TYR A 82 14.19 4.67 -7.97
CA TYR A 82 14.27 4.33 -9.40
C TYR A 82 13.13 4.90 -10.24
N THR A 83 12.37 5.85 -9.68
CA THR A 83 11.26 6.51 -10.36
C THR A 83 11.70 7.85 -10.95
N GLU A 84 11.43 8.07 -12.22
CA GLU A 84 11.80 9.29 -12.95
C GLU A 84 10.60 10.19 -13.27
N SER A 85 9.40 9.62 -13.35
CA SER A 85 8.19 10.38 -13.67
C SER A 85 6.93 9.77 -13.06
N PHE A 86 5.83 10.50 -13.13
CA PHE A 86 4.56 10.10 -12.53
C PHE A 86 3.36 10.40 -13.44
N SER A 87 2.27 9.69 -13.20
CA SER A 87 0.93 10.01 -13.68
C SER A 87 -0.08 9.62 -12.63
N SER A 88 -0.84 10.58 -12.10
CA SER A 88 -1.99 10.31 -11.25
C SER A 88 -3.25 10.23 -12.11
N LYS A 89 -3.98 9.14 -11.98
CA LYS A 89 -5.38 8.98 -12.40
C LYS A 89 -6.32 8.95 -11.18
N ASP A 90 -5.80 9.37 -10.04
CA ASP A 90 -6.55 9.46 -8.80
C ASP A 90 -7.26 10.82 -8.68
N SER A 91 -8.35 10.83 -7.93
CA SER A 91 -9.04 12.01 -7.43
C SER A 91 -8.38 12.64 -6.19
N TYR A 92 -7.51 11.89 -5.50
CA TYR A 92 -6.77 12.37 -4.32
C TYR A 92 -5.37 12.90 -4.67
N THR A 93 -4.84 13.70 -3.76
CA THR A 93 -3.44 14.15 -3.81
C THR A 93 -2.57 13.07 -3.20
N TRP A 94 -1.38 12.87 -3.76
CA TRP A 94 -0.40 11.94 -3.20
C TRP A 94 0.80 12.70 -2.68
N ASP A 95 1.16 12.47 -1.43
CA ASP A 95 2.45 12.89 -0.88
C ASP A 95 3.52 11.85 -1.26
N VAL A 96 4.69 12.30 -1.73
CA VAL A 96 5.82 11.44 -2.13
C VAL A 96 7.07 11.86 -1.39
N TYR A 97 7.91 10.88 -1.05
CA TYR A 97 9.04 11.07 -0.16
C TYR A 97 10.28 10.36 -0.69
N THR A 98 11.45 10.93 -0.43
CA THR A 98 12.71 10.35 -0.90
C THR A 98 13.21 9.18 -0.06
N ASP A 99 12.75 9.05 1.18
CA ASP A 99 13.07 7.91 2.03
C ASP A 99 11.80 7.12 2.37
N ALA A 100 11.99 5.91 2.89
CA ALA A 100 10.90 5.11 3.44
C ALA A 100 10.23 5.81 4.63
N TRP A 101 8.99 5.41 4.90
CA TRP A 101 8.15 5.80 6.03
C TRP A 101 7.88 7.31 6.13
N GLY A 102 7.80 7.99 4.98
CA GLY A 102 7.61 9.44 4.90
C GLY A 102 8.84 10.26 5.28
N GLY A 103 10.03 9.66 5.22
CA GLY A 103 11.30 10.33 5.50
C GLY A 103 11.85 11.17 4.35
N GLY A 104 12.99 11.81 4.56
CA GLY A 104 13.68 12.57 3.52
C GLY A 104 12.94 13.83 3.06
N SER A 105 13.11 14.19 1.78
CA SER A 105 12.42 15.33 1.18
C SER A 105 11.00 14.93 0.77
N GLY A 106 10.01 15.74 1.15
CA GLY A 106 8.60 15.54 0.81
C GLY A 106 8.12 16.45 -0.32
N GLY A 107 7.27 15.93 -1.19
CA GLY A 107 6.58 16.65 -2.26
C GLY A 107 5.16 16.12 -2.43
N TYR A 108 4.38 16.73 -3.33
CA TYR A 108 3.03 16.25 -3.62
C TYR A 108 2.77 16.18 -5.12
N ILE A 109 1.91 15.25 -5.50
CA ILE A 109 1.39 15.04 -6.84
C ILE A 109 -0.11 15.33 -6.81
N SER A 110 -0.54 16.35 -7.55
CA SER A 110 -1.94 16.74 -7.61
C SER A 110 -2.78 15.70 -8.37
N PRO A 111 -4.10 15.61 -8.06
CA PRO A 111 -5.01 14.70 -8.75
C PRO A 111 -5.00 14.91 -10.26
N ASN A 112 -5.13 13.83 -11.04
CA ASN A 112 -5.24 13.87 -12.50
C ASN A 112 -4.09 14.63 -13.22
N THR A 113 -2.89 14.64 -12.63
CA THR A 113 -1.70 15.27 -13.22
C THR A 113 -0.65 14.25 -13.63
N LYS A 114 0.23 14.64 -14.55
CA LYS A 114 1.40 13.86 -14.94
C LYS A 114 2.60 14.78 -15.15
N GLY A 115 3.80 14.27 -14.94
CA GLY A 115 5.02 15.05 -15.05
C GLY A 115 6.27 14.24 -14.78
N ASN A 116 7.42 14.86 -15.00
CA ASN A 116 8.71 14.30 -14.64
C ASN A 116 9.09 14.76 -13.24
N PHE A 117 9.78 13.92 -12.49
CA PHE A 117 10.36 14.34 -11.24
C PHE A 117 11.50 15.33 -11.49
N GLY A 118 11.55 16.37 -10.66
CA GLY A 118 12.71 17.27 -10.60
C GLY A 118 13.89 16.61 -9.90
N SER A 119 15.03 17.30 -9.88
CA SER A 119 16.31 16.76 -9.37
C SER A 119 16.26 16.16 -7.96
N THR A 120 15.36 16.63 -7.10
CA THR A 120 15.20 16.11 -5.74
C THR A 120 14.60 14.70 -5.71
N PHE A 121 13.64 14.41 -6.59
CA PHE A 121 12.84 13.19 -6.56
C PHE A 121 13.20 12.21 -7.68
N PHE A 122 13.92 12.66 -8.69
CA PHE A 122 14.35 11.84 -9.81
C PHE A 122 15.28 10.73 -9.31
N ASN A 123 14.86 9.46 -9.47
CA ASN A 123 15.54 8.28 -8.94
C ASN A 123 15.82 8.36 -7.43
N SER A 124 14.86 8.92 -6.68
CA SER A 124 14.98 9.02 -5.23
C SER A 124 13.69 8.70 -4.49
N VAL A 125 12.54 8.46 -5.14
CA VAL A 125 11.28 8.24 -4.40
C VAL A 125 11.28 6.84 -3.78
N SER A 126 10.93 6.76 -2.49
CA SER A 126 10.97 5.54 -1.69
C SER A 126 9.72 5.31 -0.83
N SER A 127 8.80 6.29 -0.73
CA SER A 127 7.46 6.08 -0.16
C SER A 127 6.43 7.07 -0.70
N ALA A 128 5.15 6.71 -0.64
CA ALA A 128 4.04 7.56 -1.08
C ALA A 128 2.76 7.33 -0.28
N TYR A 129 2.02 8.41 -0.01
CA TYR A 129 0.80 8.38 0.81
C TYR A 129 -0.35 9.13 0.14
N VAL A 130 -1.51 8.51 0.06
CA VAL A 130 -2.74 9.19 -0.38
C VAL A 130 -3.23 10.15 0.73
N ARG A 131 -3.64 11.35 0.34
CA ARG A 131 -4.17 12.41 1.22
C ARG A 131 -5.67 12.60 1.09
#